data_AF-A0A0B0D724-F1
#
_entry.id   AF-A0A0B0D724-F1
#
_cell.length_a   1.000
_cell.length_b   1.000
_cell.length_c   1.000
_cell.angle_alpha   90.00
_cell.angle_beta   90.00
_cell.angle_gamma   90.00
#
_symmetry.space_group_name_H-M   'P 1'
#
loop_
_entity.id
_entity.type
_entity.pdbx_description
1 polymer ?
#
loop_
_entity_poly.entity_id
_entity_poly.type
_entity_poly.pdbx_seq_one_letter_code
_entity_poly.pdbx_strand_id
1 'polypeptide(L)'
;MTTNLLVERLEKIGWHYTADQIDGLLEDASKNNVPYSDFLITILSQEIEQKEKQALEKRLKKAKLPYIKSIHDFDFSFQPSIDKRRVKEVLSGRYIHNGDNILLLGPPGVGKTHLAISMAFEA
;
A
#
# COMPACT_ATOMS: atom_id res chain seq x y z
N MET A 1 -32.29 16.20 1.39
CA MET A 1 -31.96 16.75 2.73
C MET A 1 -31.14 15.77 3.57
N THR A 2 -31.52 14.49 3.63
CA THR A 2 -30.77 13.45 4.37
C THR A 2 -29.37 13.19 3.79
N THR A 3 -29.20 13.20 2.47
CA THR A 3 -27.90 12.95 1.85
C THR A 3 -26.88 14.05 2.10
N ASN A 4 -27.31 15.32 2.11
CA ASN A 4 -26.43 16.44 2.49
C ASN A 4 -25.92 16.32 3.94
N LEU A 5 -26.77 15.88 4.87
CA LEU A 5 -26.34 15.63 6.24
C LEU A 5 -25.36 14.46 6.31
N LEU A 6 -25.55 13.42 5.50
CA LEU A 6 -24.64 12.27 5.43
C LEU A 6 -23.25 12.69 4.92
N VAL A 7 -23.20 13.48 3.85
CA VAL A 7 -21.94 14.06 3.31
C VAL A 7 -21.23 14.88 4.39
N GLU A 8 -21.92 15.82 5.04
CA GLU A 8 -21.33 16.64 6.11
C GLU A 8 -20.76 15.79 7.26
N ARG A 9 -21.45 14.70 7.63
CA ARG A 9 -21.01 13.79 8.70
C ARG A 9 -19.79 12.98 8.27
N LEU A 10 -19.73 12.51 7.02
CA LEU A 10 -18.58 11.79 6.46
C LEU A 10 -17.34 12.67 6.38
N GLU A 11 -17.49 13.91 5.92
CA GLU A 11 -16.40 14.88 5.88
C GLU A 11 -15.86 15.18 7.28
N LYS A 12 -16.74 15.32 8.27
CA LYS A 12 -16.33 15.61 9.67
C LYS A 12 -15.47 14.51 10.28
N ILE A 13 -15.67 13.25 9.90
CA ILE A 13 -14.86 12.12 10.35
C ILE A 13 -13.67 11.83 9.42
N GLY A 14 -13.45 12.68 8.41
CA GLY A 14 -12.33 12.59 7.47
C GLY A 14 -12.51 11.57 6.35
N TRP A 15 -13.74 11.12 6.09
CA TRP A 15 -14.06 10.16 5.02
C TRP A 15 -14.45 10.90 3.74
N HIS A 16 -13.59 11.79 3.29
CA HIS A 16 -13.85 12.66 2.13
C HIS A 16 -14.08 11.85 0.85
N TYR A 17 -13.32 10.77 0.65
CA TYR A 17 -13.48 9.89 -0.49
C TYR A 17 -14.87 9.23 -0.54
N THR A 18 -15.32 8.69 0.59
CA THR A 18 -16.67 8.13 0.69
C THR A 18 -17.74 9.21 0.50
N ALA A 19 -17.52 10.41 1.04
CA ALA A 19 -18.46 11.53 0.90
C ALA A 19 -18.66 11.92 -0.59
N ASP A 20 -17.59 11.92 -1.39
CA ASP A 20 -17.66 12.23 -2.82
C ASP A 20 -18.43 11.18 -3.64
N GLN A 21 -18.49 9.93 -3.17
CA GLN A 21 -19.09 8.80 -3.89
C GLN A 21 -20.40 8.28 -3.29
N ILE A 22 -20.86 8.87 -2.18
CA ILE A 22 -21.96 8.32 -1.38
C ILE A 22 -23.27 8.24 -2.16
N ASP A 23 -23.54 9.21 -3.04
CA ASP A 23 -24.75 9.23 -3.87
C ASP A 23 -24.80 8.00 -4.80
N GLY A 24 -23.67 7.68 -5.46
CA GLY A 24 -23.56 6.50 -6.32
C GLY A 24 -23.72 5.20 -5.53
N LEU A 25 -23.08 5.12 -4.36
CA LEU A 25 -23.18 3.94 -3.49
C LEU A 25 -24.62 3.72 -3.00
N LEU A 26 -25.35 4.80 -2.66
CA LEU A 26 -26.75 4.74 -2.25
C LEU A 26 -27.67 4.31 -3.41
N GLU A 27 -27.45 4.84 -4.61
CA GLU A 27 -28.19 4.41 -5.80
C GLU A 27 -27.97 2.93 -6.12
N ASP A 28 -26.73 2.46 -6.07
CA ASP A 28 -26.38 1.08 -6.37
C ASP A 28 -26.95 0.11 -5.33
N ALA A 29 -26.92 0.47 -4.05
CA ALA A 29 -27.52 -0.32 -2.98
C ALA A 29 -29.04 -0.43 -3.15
N SER A 30 -29.70 0.68 -3.54
CA SER A 30 -31.13 0.73 -3.80
C SER A 30 -31.53 -0.14 -5.00
N LYS A 31 -30.78 -0.04 -6.12
CA LYS A 31 -31.03 -0.82 -7.35
C LYS A 31 -30.87 -2.33 -7.11
N ASN A 32 -29.87 -2.73 -6.33
CA ASN A 32 -29.52 -4.13 -6.11
C ASN A 32 -30.17 -4.74 -4.85
N ASN A 33 -31.02 -3.98 -4.14
CA ASN A 33 -31.69 -4.39 -2.91
C ASN A 33 -30.73 -5.02 -1.88
N VAL A 34 -29.57 -4.36 -1.69
CA VAL A 34 -28.47 -4.84 -0.85
C VAL A 34 -28.87 -4.78 0.63
N PRO A 35 -28.66 -5.84 1.42
CA PRO A 35 -28.85 -5.80 2.86
C PRO A 35 -28.04 -4.66 3.51
N TYR A 36 -28.58 -4.01 4.54
CA TYR A 36 -27.90 -2.90 5.20
C TYR A 36 -26.51 -3.28 5.76
N SER A 37 -26.33 -4.53 6.20
CA SER A 37 -25.04 -5.07 6.63
C SER A 37 -24.00 -5.01 5.52
N ASP A 38 -24.39 -5.45 4.33
CA ASP A 38 -23.49 -5.62 3.18
C ASP A 38 -23.14 -4.25 2.58
N PHE A 39 -24.11 -3.33 2.60
CA PHE A 39 -23.88 -1.93 2.25
C PHE A 39 -22.83 -1.28 3.18
N LEU A 40 -22.99 -1.45 4.51
CA LEU A 40 -22.03 -0.91 5.47
C LEU A 40 -20.64 -1.55 5.32
N ILE A 41 -20.57 -2.87 5.11
CA ILE A 41 -19.30 -3.57 4.84
C ILE A 41 -18.64 -3.00 3.58
N THR A 42 -19.40 -2.74 2.52
CA THR A 42 -18.88 -2.20 1.26
C THR A 42 -18.25 -0.81 1.47
N ILE A 43 -18.98 0.10 2.12
CA ILE A 43 -18.46 1.45 2.43
C ILE A 43 -17.20 1.36 3.28
N LEU A 44 -17.24 0.58 4.36
CA LEU A 44 -16.11 0.45 5.27
C LEU A 44 -14.88 -0.12 4.58
N SER A 45 -15.06 -1.12 3.73
CA SER A 45 -13.97 -1.76 3.00
C SER A 45 -13.30 -0.79 2.02
N GLN A 46 -14.10 -0.03 1.25
CA GLN A 46 -13.57 0.98 0.32
C GLN A 46 -12.81 2.10 1.06
N GLU A 47 -13.35 2.57 2.18
CA GLU A 47 -12.72 3.61 2.98
C GLU A 47 -11.41 3.13 3.62
N ILE A 48 -11.36 1.88 4.12
CA ILE A 48 -10.14 1.28 4.66
C ILE A 48 -9.07 1.18 3.57
N GLU A 49 -9.42 0.62 2.41
CA GLU A 49 -8.49 0.47 1.28
C GLU A 49 -7.93 1.83 0.83
N GLN A 50 -8.79 2.84 0.74
CA GLN A 50 -8.37 4.19 0.36
C GLN A 50 -7.43 4.81 1.40
N LYS A 51 -7.68 4.62 2.69
CA LYS A 51 -6.79 5.10 3.76
C LYS A 51 -5.45 4.38 3.75
N GLU A 52 -5.44 3.07 3.54
CA GLU A 52 -4.21 2.28 3.41
C GLU A 52 -3.37 2.75 2.22
N LYS A 53 -4.02 2.99 1.08
CA LYS A 53 -3.39 3.55 -0.12
C LYS A 53 -2.77 4.92 0.14
N GLN A 54 -3.52 5.86 0.74
CA GLN A 54 -2.98 7.18 1.07
C GLN A 54 -1.83 7.11 2.09
N ALA A 55 -1.92 6.20 3.07
CA ALA A 55 -0.85 5.99 4.04
C ALA A 55 0.41 5.43 3.37
N LEU A 56 0.26 4.51 2.42
CA LEU A 56 1.37 3.99 1.61
C LEU A 56 2.00 5.10 0.75
N GLU A 57 1.20 5.87 0.00
CA GLU A 57 1.69 6.99 -0.82
C GLU A 57 2.45 8.02 0.01
N LYS A 58 1.95 8.37 1.20
CA LYS A 58 2.64 9.27 2.14
C LYS A 58 3.99 8.70 2.58
N ARG A 59 4.06 7.41 2.92
CA ARG A 59 5.31 6.73 3.31
C ARG A 59 6.32 6.73 2.16
N LEU A 60 5.90 6.38 0.94
CA LEU A 60 6.75 6.37 -0.25
C LEU A 60 7.26 7.77 -0.59
N LYS A 61 6.41 8.80 -0.53
CA LYS A 61 6.82 10.20 -0.75
C LYS A 61 7.85 10.65 0.29
N LYS A 62 7.70 10.22 1.54
CA LYS A 62 8.65 10.53 2.62
C LYS A 62 9.98 9.80 2.46
N ALA A 63 9.97 8.59 1.92
CA ALA A 63 11.17 7.78 1.68
C ALA A 63 12.12 8.39 0.62
N LYS A 64 11.61 9.25 -0.28
CA LYS A 64 12.39 9.93 -1.33
C LYS A 64 13.24 8.97 -2.19
N LEU A 65 12.68 7.80 -2.49
CA LEU A 65 13.33 6.84 -3.38
C LEU A 65 13.47 7.46 -4.80
N PRO A 66 14.59 7.23 -5.50
CA PRO A 66 14.81 7.79 -6.82
C PRO A 66 13.85 7.23 -7.88
N TYR A 67 13.33 6.03 -7.65
CA TYR A 67 12.30 5.36 -8.43
C TYR A 67 11.68 4.22 -7.59
N ILE A 68 10.55 3.67 -8.06
CA ILE A 68 9.90 2.52 -7.43
C ILE A 68 10.29 1.27 -8.20
N LYS A 69 10.80 0.27 -7.48
CA LYS A 69 11.07 -1.08 -7.97
C LYS A 69 10.68 -2.07 -6.90
N SER A 70 9.92 -3.09 -7.28
CA SER A 70 9.60 -4.20 -6.39
C SER A 70 10.69 -5.26 -6.46
N ILE A 71 10.67 -6.21 -5.52
CA ILE A 71 11.55 -7.38 -5.63
C ILE A 71 11.19 -8.26 -6.83
N HIS A 72 9.94 -8.24 -7.28
CA HIS A 72 9.47 -9.00 -8.44
C HIS A 72 10.10 -8.52 -9.74
N ASP A 73 10.55 -7.26 -9.79
CA ASP A 73 11.29 -6.70 -10.93
C ASP A 73 12.77 -7.10 -10.95
N PHE A 74 13.30 -7.75 -9.91
CA PHE A 74 14.71 -8.10 -9.82
C PHE A 74 15.03 -9.39 -10.58
N ASP A 75 15.91 -9.29 -11.58
CA ASP A 75 16.38 -10.47 -12.32
C ASP A 75 17.48 -11.21 -11.54
N PHE A 76 17.07 -12.24 -10.80
CA PHE A 76 17.99 -13.13 -10.10
C PHE A 76 18.81 -14.03 -11.03
N SER A 77 18.42 -14.20 -12.30
CA SER A 77 19.24 -14.96 -13.26
C SER A 77 20.47 -14.16 -13.72
N PHE A 78 20.32 -12.84 -13.81
CA PHE A 78 21.42 -11.91 -14.08
C PHE A 78 22.44 -11.83 -12.93
N GLN A 79 22.01 -12.01 -11.69
CA GLN A 79 22.89 -12.08 -10.52
C GLN A 79 22.74 -13.42 -9.76
N PRO A 80 23.38 -14.49 -10.27
CA PRO A 80 23.21 -15.85 -9.71
C PRO A 80 23.92 -16.04 -8.37
N SER A 81 24.83 -15.14 -7.96
CA SER A 81 25.53 -15.27 -6.67
C SER A 81 24.67 -14.89 -5.47
N ILE A 82 23.48 -14.33 -5.69
CA ILE A 82 22.55 -13.92 -4.63
C ILE A 82 21.56 -15.03 -4.34
N ASP A 83 21.57 -15.50 -3.09
CA ASP A 83 20.58 -16.45 -2.61
C ASP A 83 19.21 -15.76 -2.44
N LYS A 84 18.24 -16.15 -3.29
CA LYS A 84 16.83 -15.72 -3.22
C LYS A 84 16.24 -15.89 -1.83
N ARG A 85 16.61 -16.94 -1.10
CA ARG A 85 16.08 -17.23 0.25
C ARG A 85 16.53 -16.17 1.25
N ARG A 86 17.81 -15.79 1.22
CA ARG A 86 18.34 -14.70 2.05
C ARG A 86 17.68 -13.36 1.74
N VAL A 87 17.44 -13.06 0.47
CA VAL A 87 16.74 -11.82 0.09
C VAL A 87 15.32 -11.82 0.65
N LYS A 88 14.57 -12.92 0.54
CA LYS A 88 13.22 -13.03 1.15
C LYS A 88 13.23 -12.87 2.67
N GLU A 89 14.25 -13.40 3.36
CA GLU A 89 14.40 -13.22 4.81
C GLU A 89 14.60 -11.75 5.16
N VAL A 90 15.44 -11.03 4.40
CA VAL A 90 15.62 -9.59 4.56
C VAL A 90 14.32 -8.83 4.33
N LEU A 91 13.57 -9.18 3.28
CA LEU A 91 12.28 -8.55 2.95
C LEU A 91 11.20 -8.79 3.99
N SER A 92 11.37 -9.75 4.90
CA SER A 92 10.45 -9.91 6.04
C SER A 92 10.53 -8.77 7.05
N GLY A 93 11.51 -7.87 6.94
CA GLY A 93 11.69 -6.73 7.87
C GLY A 93 12.20 -7.12 9.26
N ARG A 94 12.46 -8.41 9.52
CA ARG A 94 12.93 -8.90 10.83
C ARG A 94 14.20 -8.20 11.33
N TYR A 95 15.10 -7.84 10.41
CA TYR A 95 16.33 -7.11 10.73
C TYR A 95 16.05 -5.76 11.40
N ILE A 96 14.93 -5.11 11.08
CA ILE A 96 14.51 -3.84 11.70
C ILE A 96 14.16 -4.06 13.16
N HIS A 97 13.38 -5.11 13.45
CA HIS A 97 13.01 -5.47 14.82
C HIS A 97 14.20 -5.90 15.68
N ASN A 98 15.18 -6.57 15.07
CA ASN A 98 16.40 -7.01 15.74
C ASN A 98 17.46 -5.90 15.89
N GLY A 99 17.32 -4.78 15.17
CA GLY A 99 18.36 -3.76 15.09
C GLY A 99 19.60 -4.19 14.28
N ASP A 100 19.44 -5.16 13.38
CA ASP A 100 20.51 -5.66 12.52
C ASP A 100 20.74 -4.73 11.33
N ASN A 101 21.99 -4.65 10.87
CA ASN A 101 22.35 -3.87 9.66
C ASN A 101 22.44 -4.77 8.44
N ILE A 102 21.95 -4.27 7.29
CA ILE A 102 22.11 -4.93 6.00
C ILE A 102 23.21 -4.23 5.22
N LEU A 103 24.18 -5.02 4.75
CA LEU A 103 25.28 -4.54 3.91
C LEU A 103 25.23 -5.22 2.53
N LEU A 104 25.06 -4.43 1.47
CA LEU A 104 25.07 -4.91 0.09
C LEU A 104 26.47 -4.71 -0.52
N LEU A 105 27.21 -5.80 -0.71
CA LEU A 105 28.57 -5.78 -1.25
C LEU A 105 28.62 -6.37 -2.66
N GLY A 106 29.42 -5.77 -3.54
CA GLY A 106 29.70 -6.30 -4.88
C GLY A 106 30.11 -5.22 -5.89
N PRO A 107 30.60 -5.62 -7.07
CA PRO A 107 31.03 -4.72 -8.15
C PRO A 107 29.93 -3.74 -8.59
N PRO A 108 30.25 -2.60 -9.23
CA PRO A 108 29.24 -1.72 -9.81
C PRO A 108 28.38 -2.47 -10.86
N GLY A 109 27.11 -2.06 -11.01
CA GLY A 109 26.20 -2.62 -12.04
C GLY A 109 25.48 -3.93 -11.70
N VAL A 110 25.76 -4.54 -10.54
CA VAL A 110 25.20 -5.88 -10.19
C VAL A 110 23.82 -5.86 -9.50
N GLY A 111 23.07 -4.76 -9.56
CA GLY A 111 21.71 -4.67 -9.03
C GLY A 111 21.58 -4.33 -7.52
N LYS A 112 22.66 -3.91 -6.85
CA LYS A 112 22.63 -3.51 -5.42
C LYS A 112 21.63 -2.39 -5.14
N THR A 113 21.59 -1.36 -5.98
CA THR A 113 20.65 -0.23 -5.84
C THR A 113 19.21 -0.67 -6.02
N HIS A 114 18.94 -1.59 -6.95
CA HIS A 114 17.60 -2.18 -7.12
C HIS A 114 17.18 -2.89 -5.84
N LEU A 115 18.03 -3.76 -5.29
CA LEU A 115 17.74 -4.49 -4.06
C LEU A 115 17.47 -3.55 -2.87
N ALA A 116 18.29 -2.51 -2.70
CA ALA A 116 18.08 -1.52 -1.66
C ALA A 116 16.72 -0.81 -1.79
N ILE A 117 16.35 -0.42 -3.01
CA ILE A 117 15.07 0.25 -3.30
C ILE A 117 13.90 -0.71 -3.07
N SER A 118 14.00 -1.96 -3.55
CA SER A 118 12.94 -2.95 -3.34
C SER A 118 12.78 -3.30 -1.86
N MET A 119 13.87 -3.39 -1.10
CA MET A 119 13.81 -3.60 0.34
C MET A 119 13.12 -2.44 1.04
N ALA A 120 13.43 -1.20 0.66
CA ALA A 120 12.77 -0.02 1.21
C ALA A 120 11.30 0.12 0.78
N PHE A 121 10.90 -0.49 -0.35
CA PHE A 121 9.52 -0.51 -0.82
C PHE A 121 8.66 -1.55 -0.09
N GLU A 122 9.24 -2.71 0.24
CA GLU A 122 8.55 -3.81 0.91
C GLU A 122 8.54 -3.70 2.46
N ALA A 123 9.43 -2.87 3.03
CA ALA A 123 9.52 -2.60 4.47
C ALA A 123 8.50 -1.57 4.98
#